data_AF-A0A9X4R1A7-F1
#
_entry.id   AF-A0A9X4R1A7-F1
#
_cell.length_a   1.000
_cell.length_b   1.000
_cell.length_c   1.000
_cell.angle_alpha   90.00
_cell.angle_beta   90.00
_cell.angle_gamma   90.00
#
_symmetry.space_group_name_H-M   'P 1'
#
loop_
_entity.id
_entity.type
_entity.pdbx_description
1 polymer ?
#
loop_
_entity_poly.entity_id
_entity_poly.type
_entity_poly.pdbx_seq_one_letter_code
_entity_poly.pdbx_strand_id
1 'polypeptide(L)'
;MDINNVINTYKVILSNASAANKSDKRKKGLDKIIALFIKNPETKSEGLKFLQSLDTESFYNLLSAWDIGRSVLTAPDCLNDDVRISGSKSNLMNENVKTLKNNLPIQYEAAIYFKDKDCIFVKQCLIAFQKEFI
;
A
#
# COMPACT_ATOMS: atom_id res chain seq x y z
N MET A 1 7.46 -15.32 -16.07
CA MET A 1 7.05 -15.59 -14.68
C MET A 1 5.57 -15.99 -14.74
N ASP A 2 5.23 -17.21 -14.35
CA ASP A 2 3.91 -17.83 -14.57
C ASP A 2 2.87 -17.28 -13.57
N ILE A 3 1.74 -16.78 -14.09
CA ILE A 3 0.61 -16.25 -13.32
C ILE A 3 0.09 -17.29 -12.31
N ASN A 4 0.12 -18.57 -12.66
CA ASN A 4 -0.33 -19.65 -11.78
C ASN A 4 0.57 -19.79 -10.54
N ASN A 5 1.87 -19.53 -10.72
CA ASN A 5 2.82 -19.60 -9.62
C ASN A 5 2.60 -18.44 -8.64
N VAL A 6 2.33 -17.24 -9.17
CA VAL A 6 1.98 -16.06 -8.37
C VAL A 6 0.71 -16.30 -7.55
N ILE A 7 -0.35 -16.83 -8.18
CA ILE A 7 -1.63 -17.14 -7.50
C ILE A 7 -1.44 -18.17 -6.38
N ASN A 8 -0.61 -19.19 -6.60
CA ASN A 8 -0.36 -20.22 -5.58
C ASN A 8 0.43 -19.67 -4.40
N THR A 9 1.42 -18.80 -4.63
CA THR A 9 2.11 -18.08 -3.55
C THR A 9 1.14 -17.24 -2.72
N TYR A 10 0.19 -16.55 -3.35
CA TYR A 10 -0.84 -15.77 -2.63
C TYR A 10 -1.74 -16.64 -1.74
N LYS A 11 -2.12 -17.84 -2.19
CA LYS A 11 -2.96 -18.75 -1.39
C LYS A 11 -2.26 -19.21 -0.11
N VAL A 12 -0.96 -19.49 -0.18
CA VAL A 12 -0.15 -19.92 0.96
C VAL A 12 0.02 -18.81 2.00
N ILE A 13 0.20 -17.56 1.54
CA ILE A 13 0.30 -16.39 2.43
C ILE A 13 -1.01 -16.17 3.19
N LEU A 14 -2.15 -16.30 2.51
CA LEU A 14 -3.48 -16.13 3.11
C LEU A 14 -3.80 -17.19 4.18
N SER A 15 -3.37 -18.44 4.01
CA SER A 15 -3.58 -19.49 5.00
C SER A 15 -2.80 -19.24 6.29
N ASN A 16 -1.59 -18.70 6.20
CA ASN A 16 -0.70 -18.48 7.35
C ASN A 16 -1.07 -17.23 8.17
N ALA A 17 -1.76 -16.26 7.55
CA ALA A 17 -2.22 -15.04 8.22
C ALA A 17 -3.34 -15.29 9.26
N SER A 18 -3.89 -16.50 9.37
CA SER A 18 -5.03 -16.76 10.27
C SER A 18 -4.65 -16.86 11.77
N ALA A 19 -3.35 -16.81 12.13
CA ALA A 19 -2.88 -16.97 13.51
C ALA A 19 -1.92 -15.84 13.98
N ALA A 20 -2.43 -14.66 14.40
CA ALA A 20 -1.71 -13.73 15.32
C ALA A 20 -2.48 -12.43 15.72
N ASN A 21 -1.89 -11.78 16.74
CA ASN A 21 -2.28 -10.79 17.78
C ASN A 21 -2.94 -9.43 17.39
N LYS A 22 -3.26 -8.57 18.38
CA LYS A 22 -3.92 -7.25 18.18
C LYS A 22 -3.16 -6.24 17.29
N SER A 23 -1.83 -6.26 17.23
CA SER A 23 -1.02 -5.48 16.26
C SER A 23 -1.16 -6.00 14.82
N ASP A 24 -1.54 -7.27 14.70
CA ASP A 24 -1.67 -8.02 13.45
C ASP A 24 -2.97 -7.71 12.71
N LYS A 25 -4.02 -7.24 13.42
CA LYS A 25 -5.28 -6.81 12.79
C LYS A 25 -5.10 -5.61 11.85
N ARG A 26 -4.19 -4.69 12.17
CA ARG A 26 -3.91 -3.50 11.34
C ARG A 26 -3.14 -3.87 10.07
N LYS A 27 -2.13 -4.74 10.19
CA LYS A 27 -1.40 -5.31 9.03
C LYS A 27 -2.34 -6.12 8.13
N LYS A 28 -3.17 -7.01 8.70
CA LYS A 28 -4.20 -7.77 7.98
C LYS A 28 -5.21 -6.87 7.25
N GLY A 29 -5.52 -5.70 7.82
CA GLY A 29 -6.39 -4.72 7.20
C GLY A 29 -5.79 -4.11 5.94
N LEU A 30 -4.55 -3.62 6.03
CA LEU A 30 -3.87 -3.02 4.89
C LEU A 30 -3.57 -4.03 3.78
N ASP A 31 -3.11 -5.23 4.12
CA ASP A 31 -2.88 -6.30 3.13
C ASP A 31 -4.13 -6.61 2.33
N LYS A 32 -5.27 -6.70 3.02
CA LYS A 32 -6.55 -6.95 2.38
C LYS A 32 -6.94 -5.80 1.45
N ILE A 33 -6.72 -4.56 1.88
CA ILE A 33 -7.00 -3.37 1.05
C ILE A 33 -6.11 -3.34 -0.18
N ILE A 34 -4.80 -3.63 -0.02
CA ILE A 34 -3.86 -3.70 -1.14
C ILE A 34 -4.28 -4.82 -2.11
N ALA A 35 -4.59 -6.01 -1.61
CA ALA A 35 -5.03 -7.13 -2.44
C ALA A 35 -6.31 -6.79 -3.21
N LEU A 36 -7.27 -6.11 -2.56
CA LEU A 36 -8.47 -5.62 -3.21
C LEU A 36 -8.13 -4.59 -4.30
N PHE A 37 -7.24 -3.62 -4.02
CA PHE A 37 -6.82 -2.59 -4.97
C PHE A 37 -6.10 -3.17 -6.21
N ILE A 38 -5.24 -4.17 -5.99
CA ILE A 38 -4.52 -4.85 -7.07
C ILE A 38 -5.51 -5.60 -7.98
N LYS A 39 -6.49 -6.28 -7.38
CA LYS A 39 -7.52 -7.01 -8.11
C LYS A 39 -8.51 -6.08 -8.81
N ASN A 40 -8.86 -4.97 -8.17
CA ASN A 40 -9.77 -3.93 -8.66
C ASN A 40 -9.29 -2.59 -8.12
N PRO A 41 -9.14 -1.55 -8.93
CA PRO A 41 -9.91 -1.32 -10.15
C PRO A 41 -9.23 -1.78 -11.45
N GLU A 42 -10.04 -1.94 -12.50
CA GLU A 42 -9.56 -2.08 -13.89
C GLU A 42 -9.56 -0.72 -14.62
N THR A 43 -10.44 0.19 -14.20
CA THR A 43 -10.56 1.55 -14.78
C THR A 43 -10.24 2.65 -13.76
N LYS A 44 -9.88 3.86 -14.25
CA LYS A 44 -9.68 5.04 -13.37
C LYS A 44 -10.92 5.41 -12.57
N SER A 45 -12.11 5.22 -13.16
CA SER A 45 -13.40 5.53 -12.51
C SER A 45 -13.70 4.59 -11.35
N GLU A 46 -13.51 3.28 -11.55
CA GLU A 46 -13.61 2.29 -10.48
C GLU A 46 -12.57 2.54 -9.39
N GLY A 47 -11.38 3.00 -9.77
CA GLY A 47 -10.32 3.32 -8.82
C GLY A 47 -10.70 4.47 -7.91
N LEU A 48 -11.22 5.54 -8.49
CA LEU A 48 -11.72 6.65 -7.68
C LEU A 48 -12.85 6.21 -6.74
N LYS A 49 -13.81 5.41 -7.23
CA LYS A 49 -14.90 4.88 -6.39
C LYS A 49 -14.38 4.01 -5.24
N PHE A 50 -13.39 3.16 -5.51
CA PHE A 50 -12.75 2.35 -4.48
C PHE A 50 -12.03 3.22 -3.45
N LEU A 51 -11.24 4.19 -3.90
CA LEU A 51 -10.51 5.09 -2.99
C LEU A 51 -11.45 5.94 -2.12
N GLN A 52 -12.61 6.33 -2.67
CA GLN A 52 -13.66 7.06 -1.95
C GLN A 52 -14.46 6.21 -0.98
N SER A 53 -14.50 4.88 -1.15
CA SER A 53 -15.21 3.99 -0.24
C SER A 53 -14.41 3.62 1.00
N LEU A 54 -13.10 3.90 1.01
CA LEU A 54 -12.24 3.70 2.17
C LEU A 54 -12.47 4.81 3.21
N ASP A 55 -12.43 4.44 4.49
CA ASP A 55 -12.27 5.43 5.55
C ASP A 55 -10.91 6.13 5.43
N THR A 56 -10.80 7.31 6.04
CA THR A 56 -9.63 8.18 5.92
C THR A 56 -8.34 7.48 6.33
N GLU A 57 -8.33 6.70 7.41
CA GLU A 57 -7.12 6.00 7.84
C GLU A 57 -6.72 4.93 6.82
N SER A 58 -7.67 4.11 6.37
CA SER A 58 -7.43 3.10 5.34
C SER A 58 -6.93 3.71 4.02
N PHE A 59 -7.49 4.84 3.61
CA PHE A 59 -7.05 5.57 2.42
C PHE A 59 -5.59 6.02 2.53
N TYR A 60 -5.22 6.73 3.60
CA TYR A 60 -3.84 7.22 3.73
C TYR A 60 -2.82 6.11 3.96
N ASN A 61 -3.21 5.01 4.61
CA ASN A 61 -2.33 3.84 4.70
C ASN A 61 -2.06 3.23 3.32
N LEU A 62 -3.08 3.14 2.45
CA LEU A 62 -2.90 2.68 1.07
C LEU A 62 -2.05 3.67 0.25
N LEU A 63 -2.29 4.97 0.39
CA LEU A 63 -1.50 6.00 -0.30
C LEU A 63 -0.03 5.97 0.14
N SER A 64 0.22 5.81 1.44
CA SER A 64 1.57 5.63 1.98
C SER A 64 2.23 4.35 1.49
N ALA A 65 1.48 3.25 1.38
CA ALA A 65 1.99 2.00 0.85
C ALA A 65 2.42 2.15 -0.63
N TRP A 66 1.63 2.86 -1.43
CA TRP A 66 2.01 3.19 -2.80
C TRP A 66 3.27 4.05 -2.86
N ASP A 67 3.34 5.12 -2.06
CA ASP A 67 4.45 6.07 -2.09
C ASP A 67 5.77 5.43 -1.63
N ILE A 68 5.75 4.64 -0.55
CA ILE A 68 6.92 3.86 -0.10
C ILE A 68 7.26 2.78 -1.13
N GLY A 69 6.26 2.08 -1.67
CA GLY A 69 6.46 1.07 -2.71
C GLY A 69 7.11 1.62 -3.98
N ARG A 70 6.82 2.88 -4.33
CA ARG A 70 7.52 3.60 -5.40
C ARG A 70 8.99 3.79 -5.05
N SER A 71 9.32 4.18 -3.81
CA SER A 71 10.71 4.30 -3.35
C SER A 71 11.44 2.95 -3.35
N VAL A 72 10.78 1.85 -2.99
CA VAL A 72 11.37 0.49 -3.12
C VAL A 72 11.84 0.23 -4.56
N LEU A 73 11.03 0.63 -5.55
CA LEU A 73 11.32 0.36 -6.97
C LEU A 73 12.29 1.37 -7.61
N THR A 74 12.37 2.60 -7.09
CA THR A 74 13.04 3.71 -7.79
C THR A 74 14.21 4.31 -7.02
N ALA A 75 14.25 4.17 -5.70
CA ALA A 75 15.27 4.76 -4.83
C ALA A 75 15.50 3.92 -3.55
N PRO A 76 15.89 2.64 -3.68
CA PRO A 76 16.00 1.72 -2.54
C PRO A 76 17.05 2.17 -1.51
N ASP A 77 18.15 2.80 -1.95
CA ASP A 77 19.19 3.28 -1.04
C ASP A 77 18.68 4.42 -0.14
N CYS A 78 17.98 5.40 -0.73
CA CYS A 78 17.34 6.48 0.02
C CYS A 78 16.29 5.92 0.99
N LEU A 79 15.48 4.95 0.55
CA LEU A 79 14.49 4.31 1.42
C LEU A 79 15.14 3.59 2.61
N ASN A 80 16.26 2.92 2.39
CA ASN A 80 16.99 2.24 3.47
C ASN A 80 17.53 3.24 4.50
N ASP A 81 18.02 4.39 4.03
CA ASP A 81 18.42 5.49 4.90
C ASP A 81 17.23 6.07 5.68
N ASP A 82 16.08 6.26 5.03
CA ASP A 82 14.84 6.71 5.69
C ASP A 82 14.39 5.71 6.78
N VAL A 83 14.43 4.40 6.49
CA VAL A 83 14.12 3.35 7.48
C VAL A 83 15.09 3.40 8.66
N ARG A 84 16.38 3.65 8.40
CA ARG A 84 17.39 3.79 9.46
C ARG A 84 17.12 5.01 10.33
N ILE A 85 16.75 6.15 9.72
CA ILE A 85 16.46 7.41 10.42
C ILE A 85 15.18 7.29 11.26
N SER A 86 14.09 6.76 10.70
CA SER A 86 12.84 6.51 11.42
C SER A 86 12.96 5.38 12.46
N GLY A 87 14.05 4.61 12.43
CA GLY A 87 14.36 3.52 13.35
C GLY A 87 13.59 2.21 13.10
N SER A 88 12.52 2.24 12.31
CA SER A 88 11.84 1.03 11.83
C SER A 88 10.96 1.31 10.61
N LYS A 89 10.68 0.26 9.83
CA LYS A 89 9.71 0.30 8.73
C LYS A 89 8.31 0.76 9.19
N SER A 90 7.89 0.36 10.39
CA SER A 90 6.59 0.77 10.95
C SER A 90 6.57 2.26 11.31
N ASN A 91 7.67 2.79 11.83
CA ASN A 91 7.76 4.22 12.14
C ASN A 91 7.78 5.06 10.87
N LEU A 92 8.58 4.65 9.88
CA LEU A 92 8.62 5.29 8.57
C LEU A 92 7.22 5.36 7.94
N MET A 93 6.46 4.25 8.01
CA MET A 93 5.10 4.24 7.50
C MET A 93 4.19 5.22 8.25
N ASN A 94 4.24 5.25 9.59
CA ASN A 94 3.45 6.18 10.39
C ASN A 94 3.82 7.64 10.12
N GLU A 95 5.10 7.94 9.93
CA GLU A 95 5.61 9.26 9.57
C GLU A 95 5.16 9.66 8.18
N ASN A 96 5.25 8.76 7.20
CA ASN A 96 4.81 9.05 5.84
C ASN A 96 3.30 9.32 5.77
N VAL A 97 2.47 8.56 6.50
CA VAL A 97 1.03 8.84 6.63
C VAL A 97 0.78 10.24 7.19
N LYS A 98 1.51 10.67 8.21
CA LYS A 98 1.40 12.04 8.76
C LYS A 98 1.78 13.09 7.72
N THR A 99 2.90 12.89 7.03
CA THR A 99 3.37 13.79 5.98
C THR A 99 2.34 13.91 4.84
N LEU A 100 1.78 12.80 4.39
CA LEU A 100 0.75 12.79 3.35
C LEU A 100 -0.53 13.51 3.78
N LYS A 101 -0.99 13.30 5.02
CA LYS A 101 -2.15 14.03 5.58
C LYS A 101 -1.90 15.53 5.68
N ASN A 102 -0.67 15.95 5.98
CA ASN A 102 -0.31 17.37 6.04
C ASN A 102 -0.25 17.99 4.64
N ASN A 103 0.28 17.27 3.66
CA ASN A 103 0.49 17.78 2.30
C ASN A 103 -0.78 17.73 1.44
N LEU A 104 -1.64 16.73 1.66
CA LEU A 104 -2.88 16.52 0.92
C LEU A 104 -4.03 16.26 1.91
N PRO A 105 -4.45 17.24 2.73
CA PRO A 105 -5.37 17.00 3.84
C PRO A 105 -6.78 16.57 3.42
N ILE A 106 -7.21 16.98 2.22
CA ILE A 106 -8.54 16.69 1.69
C ILE A 106 -8.51 15.33 0.97
N GLN A 107 -9.13 14.31 1.59
CA GLN A 107 -9.13 12.94 1.07
C GLN A 107 -9.62 12.84 -0.39
N TYR A 108 -10.64 13.63 -0.76
CA TYR A 108 -11.14 13.63 -2.14
C TYR A 108 -10.08 14.08 -3.15
N GLU A 109 -9.34 15.15 -2.83
CA GLU A 109 -8.26 15.66 -3.68
C GLU A 109 -7.08 14.68 -3.73
N ALA A 110 -6.73 14.09 -2.58
CA ALA A 110 -5.72 13.04 -2.52
C ALA A 110 -6.12 11.82 -3.36
N ALA A 111 -7.40 11.44 -3.37
CA ALA A 111 -7.91 10.34 -4.18
C ALA A 111 -7.86 10.65 -5.68
N ILE A 112 -8.13 11.89 -6.09
CA ILE A 112 -7.91 12.34 -7.47
C ILE A 112 -6.42 12.27 -7.83
N TYR A 113 -5.55 12.80 -6.98
CA TYR A 113 -4.10 12.70 -7.18
C TYR A 113 -3.64 11.25 -7.37
N PHE A 114 -4.17 10.33 -6.56
CA PHE A 114 -3.81 8.92 -6.61
C PHE A 114 -4.39 8.20 -7.84
N LYS A 115 -5.64 8.47 -8.23
CA LYS A 115 -6.28 7.82 -9.40
C LYS A 115 -5.58 8.16 -10.71
N ASP A 116 -4.95 9.34 -10.79
CA ASP A 116 -4.34 9.83 -12.02
C ASP A 116 -2.95 9.26 -12.29
N LYS A 117 -2.42 8.48 -11.34
CA LYS A 117 -1.21 7.68 -11.53
C LYS A 117 -1.45 6.51 -12.49
N ASP A 118 -0.39 6.04 -13.12
CA ASP A 118 -0.45 4.86 -13.99
C ASP A 118 -0.84 3.62 -13.18
N CYS A 119 -1.95 2.98 -13.57
CA CYS A 119 -2.55 1.89 -12.79
C CYS A 119 -1.62 0.67 -12.69
N ILE A 120 -0.87 0.36 -13.75
CA ILE A 120 0.06 -0.76 -13.76
C ILE A 120 1.22 -0.48 -12.79
N PHE A 121 1.80 0.71 -12.87
CA PHE A 121 2.88 1.12 -11.99
C PHE A 121 2.42 1.22 -10.52
N VAL A 122 1.21 1.72 -10.25
CA VAL A 122 0.64 1.72 -8.90
C VAL A 122 0.58 0.29 -8.34
N LYS A 123 0.08 -0.67 -9.12
CA LYS A 123 0.02 -2.09 -8.69
C LYS A 123 1.41 -2.65 -8.42
N GLN A 124 2.40 -2.35 -9.25
CA GLN A 124 3.79 -2.75 -9.03
C GLN A 124 4.35 -2.17 -7.72
N CYS A 125 4.12 -0.89 -7.45
CA CYS A 125 4.54 -0.24 -6.21
C CYS A 125 3.91 -0.91 -4.99
N LEU A 126 2.60 -1.18 -5.02
CA LEU A 126 1.91 -1.85 -3.91
C LEU A 126 2.42 -3.27 -3.67
N ILE A 127 2.73 -4.03 -4.73
CA ILE A 127 3.34 -5.36 -4.62
C ILE A 127 4.75 -5.26 -4.01
N ALA A 128 5.55 -4.28 -4.44
CA ALA A 128 6.89 -4.05 -3.91
C ALA A 128 6.85 -3.70 -2.42
N PHE A 129 5.91 -2.83 -2.03
CA PHE A 129 5.66 -2.51 -0.63
C PHE A 129 5.30 -3.76 0.19
N GLN A 130 4.35 -4.59 -0.27
CA GLN A 130 3.98 -5.81 0.47
C GLN A 130 5.16 -6.74 0.69
N LYS A 131 5.99 -6.96 -0.33
CA LYS A 131 7.17 -7.85 -0.21
C LYS A 131 8.19 -7.35 0.81
N GLU A 132 8.31 -6.04 0.97
CA GLU A 132 9.37 -5.43 1.77
C GLU A 132 8.91 -5.03 3.18
N PHE A 133 7.64 -4.67 3.37
CA PHE A 133 7.14 -4.08 4.63
C PHE A 133 6.17 -4.98 5.42
N ILE A 134 5.64 -6.02 4.78
CA ILE A 134 4.62 -6.89 5.38
C ILE A 134 5.16 -8.31 5.50
#